data_AF-A0A2D0A4S9-F1
#
_entry.id   AF-A0A2D0A4S9-F1
#
_cell.length_a   1.000
_cell.length_b   1.000
_cell.length_c   1.000
_cell.angle_alpha   90.00
_cell.angle_beta   90.00
_cell.angle_gamma   90.00
#
_symmetry.space_group_name_H-M   'P 1'
#
loop_
_entity.id
_entity.type
_entity.pdbx_description
1 polymer ?
#
loop_
_entity_poly.entity_id
_entity_poly.type
_entity_poly.pdbx_seq_one_letter_code
_entity_poly.pdbx_strand_id
1 'polypeptide(L)'
;MYFRIFTALFVIMGFIANAQVSEQQVEIRDILESVADHLPDDYDLTELVDVLMRYRKNPINLNQTNPDELKTIIFLSPLQISNFFSYIKENGNLINVLELQSIDGFDERTVQNLLPFVTLQDMGEYEKLSFKDMMQSGENDFLMRFSQILEKQKGFTDLPGNRYLGSAERFQSRYRYHYGTILSAAITLDKDAGE
;
A
#
# COMPACT_ATOMS: atom_id res chain seq x y z
N MET A 1 -16.79 9.72 -34.55
CA MET A 1 -15.64 8.91 -35.02
C MET A 1 -14.54 8.81 -33.96
N TYR A 2 -14.17 9.91 -33.29
CA TYR A 2 -13.13 9.95 -32.25
C TYR A 2 -13.42 9.11 -30.99
N PHE A 3 -14.68 8.97 -30.59
CA PHE A 3 -15.07 8.16 -29.41
C PHE A 3 -14.71 6.67 -29.55
N ARG A 4 -14.87 6.10 -30.76
CA ARG A 4 -14.56 4.69 -31.04
C ARG A 4 -13.05 4.40 -31.04
N ILE A 5 -12.25 5.39 -31.43
CA ILE A 5 -10.79 5.32 -31.41
C ILE A 5 -10.29 5.36 -29.96
N PHE A 6 -10.84 6.23 -29.11
CA PHE A 6 -10.51 6.30 -27.69
C PHE A 6 -10.86 5.01 -26.95
N THR A 7 -12.02 4.41 -27.22
CA THR A 7 -12.40 3.12 -26.60
C THR A 7 -11.50 1.97 -27.05
N ALA A 8 -11.05 1.97 -28.31
CA ALA A 8 -10.15 0.93 -28.80
C ALA A 8 -8.74 1.05 -28.21
N LEU A 9 -8.24 2.28 -28.02
CA LEU A 9 -6.95 2.54 -27.36
C LEU A 9 -6.94 2.10 -25.89
N PHE A 10 -8.05 2.30 -25.17
CA PHE A 10 -8.18 1.89 -23.77
C PHE A 10 -8.16 0.36 -23.60
N VAL A 11 -8.77 -0.39 -24.53
CA VAL A 11 -8.80 -1.86 -24.50
C VAL A 11 -7.43 -2.47 -24.81
N ILE A 12 -6.66 -1.87 -25.73
CA ILE A 12 -5.32 -2.35 -26.09
C ILE A 12 -4.32 -2.14 -24.94
N MET A 13 -4.48 -1.09 -24.14
CA MET A 13 -3.62 -0.81 -22.98
C MET A 13 -3.77 -1.86 -21.86
N GLY A 14 -4.94 -2.50 -21.75
CA GLY A 14 -5.20 -3.57 -20.77
C GLY A 14 -4.47 -4.89 -21.06
N PHE A 15 -4.13 -5.17 -22.32
CA PHE A 15 -3.46 -6.43 -22.72
C PHE A 15 -1.95 -6.45 -22.48
N ILE A 16 -1.33 -5.30 -22.18
CA ILE A 16 0.12 -5.18 -21.93
C ILE A 16 0.45 -5.30 -20.43
N ALA A 17 -0.57 -5.40 -19.58
CA ALA A 17 -0.42 -5.61 -18.15
C ALA A 17 -0.03 -7.07 -17.86
N ASN A 18 1.25 -7.39 -18.06
CA ASN A 18 1.84 -8.62 -17.55
C ASN A 18 2.06 -8.47 -16.05
N ALA A 19 1.06 -8.86 -15.26
CA ALA A 19 1.25 -9.09 -13.83
C ALA A 19 1.95 -10.45 -13.66
N GLN A 20 3.28 -10.49 -13.79
CA GLN A 20 4.05 -11.65 -13.35
C GLN A 20 4.13 -11.62 -11.82
N VAL A 21 3.36 -12.48 -11.18
CA VAL A 21 3.43 -12.74 -9.73
C VAL A 21 4.54 -13.77 -9.52
N SER A 22 5.63 -13.35 -8.89
CA SER A 22 6.77 -14.21 -8.52
C SER A 22 6.35 -15.36 -7.59
N GLU A 23 6.83 -16.58 -7.89
CA GLU A 23 6.49 -17.90 -7.35
C GLU A 23 6.82 -18.15 -5.85
N GLN A 24 7.15 -17.12 -5.06
CA GLN A 24 7.40 -17.25 -3.62
C GLN A 24 6.56 -16.26 -2.81
N GLN A 25 5.30 -16.04 -3.20
CA GLN A 25 4.36 -15.35 -2.33
C GLN A 25 3.74 -16.35 -1.37
N VAL A 26 4.16 -16.30 -0.11
CA VAL A 26 3.26 -16.69 0.97
C VAL A 26 2.01 -15.86 0.79
N GLU A 27 0.87 -16.51 0.54
CA GLU A 27 -0.39 -15.79 0.43
C GLU A 27 -0.69 -15.21 1.81
N ILE A 28 -0.96 -13.90 1.88
CA ILE A 28 -1.39 -13.23 3.13
C ILE A 28 -2.58 -13.99 3.75
N ARG A 29 -3.37 -14.66 2.91
CA ARG A 29 -4.44 -15.58 3.31
C ARG A 29 -3.98 -16.72 4.22
N ASP A 30 -2.86 -17.36 3.93
CA ASP A 30 -2.36 -18.48 4.74
C ASP A 30 -1.87 -18.00 6.11
N ILE A 31 -1.32 -16.78 6.16
CA ILE A 31 -0.95 -16.11 7.40
C ILE A 31 -2.21 -15.78 8.20
N LEU A 32 -3.21 -15.17 7.57
CA LEU A 32 -4.50 -14.85 8.19
C LEU A 32 -5.14 -16.10 8.82
N GLU A 33 -5.19 -17.21 8.08
CA GLU A 33 -5.75 -18.47 8.58
C GLU A 33 -4.96 -19.00 9.79
N SER A 34 -3.62 -18.85 9.79
CA SER A 34 -2.78 -19.29 10.91
C SER A 34 -2.94 -18.45 12.19
N VAL A 35 -3.39 -17.20 12.09
CA VAL A 35 -3.52 -16.30 13.26
C VAL A 35 -4.98 -16.07 13.65
N ALA A 36 -5.94 -16.37 12.78
CA ALA A 36 -7.38 -16.18 13.03
C ALA A 36 -7.83 -16.83 14.35
N ASP A 37 -7.34 -18.04 14.67
CA ASP A 37 -7.69 -18.77 15.89
C ASP A 37 -7.16 -18.11 17.19
N HIS A 38 -6.19 -17.20 17.06
CA HIS A 38 -5.53 -16.53 18.18
C HIS A 38 -5.96 -15.06 18.36
N LEU A 39 -6.77 -14.53 17.44
CA LEU A 39 -7.26 -13.17 17.48
C LEU A 39 -8.63 -13.09 18.18
N PRO A 40 -8.93 -11.97 18.86
CA PRO A 40 -10.29 -11.68 19.31
C PRO A 40 -11.28 -11.66 18.14
N ASP A 41 -12.53 -12.08 18.39
CA ASP A 41 -13.60 -12.12 17.37
C ASP A 41 -13.91 -10.74 16.74
N ASP A 42 -13.56 -9.65 17.42
CA ASP A 42 -13.77 -8.26 16.98
C ASP A 42 -12.54 -7.62 16.33
N TYR A 43 -11.47 -8.39 16.07
CA TYR A 43 -10.25 -7.89 15.46
C TYR A 43 -10.45 -7.50 13.99
N ASP A 44 -9.99 -6.30 13.60
CA ASP A 44 -10.09 -5.82 12.22
C ASP A 44 -9.02 -6.46 11.32
N LEU A 45 -9.38 -7.57 10.68
CA LEU A 45 -8.51 -8.26 9.71
C LEU A 45 -8.18 -7.39 8.48
N THR A 46 -8.97 -6.35 8.19
CA THR A 46 -8.68 -5.42 7.08
C THR A 46 -7.44 -4.59 7.39
N GLU A 47 -7.34 -4.07 8.61
CA GLU A 47 -6.19 -3.31 9.07
C GLU A 47 -4.91 -4.17 9.03
N LEU A 48 -5.02 -5.45 9.40
CA LEU A 48 -3.91 -6.39 9.30
C LEU A 48 -3.39 -6.54 7.88
N VAL A 49 -4.30 -6.77 6.94
CA VAL A 49 -3.94 -6.96 5.53
C VAL A 49 -3.24 -5.72 5.01
N ASP A 50 -3.74 -4.54 5.34
CA ASP A 50 -3.12 -3.27 4.93
C ASP A 50 -1.70 -3.11 5.51
N VAL A 51 -1.49 -3.50 6.77
CA VAL A 51 -0.16 -3.50 7.41
C VAL A 51 0.79 -4.48 6.71
N LEU A 52 0.39 -5.72 6.50
CA LEU A 52 1.21 -6.73 5.82
C LEU A 52 1.52 -6.33 4.37
N MET A 53 0.54 -5.78 3.65
CA MET A 53 0.74 -5.26 2.29
C MET A 53 1.74 -4.10 2.26
N ARG A 54 1.72 -3.22 3.27
CA ARG A 54 2.68 -2.13 3.41
C ARG A 54 4.09 -2.67 3.60
N TYR A 55 4.27 -3.65 4.50
CA TYR A 55 5.59 -4.26 4.74
C TYR A 55 6.07 -5.11 3.56
N ARG A 56 5.16 -5.65 2.75
CA ARG A 56 5.55 -6.32 1.51
C ARG A 56 6.16 -5.36 0.47
N LYS A 57 5.72 -4.09 0.48
CA LYS A 57 6.30 -3.03 -0.36
C LYS A 57 7.55 -2.41 0.27
N ASN A 58 7.55 -2.25 1.60
CA ASN A 58 8.62 -1.62 2.37
C ASN A 58 8.98 -2.54 3.56
N PRO A 59 9.84 -3.55 3.36
CA PRO A 59 10.13 -4.57 4.38
C PRO A 59 10.87 -4.02 5.60
N ILE A 60 10.64 -4.61 6.77
CA ILE A 60 11.31 -4.20 8.02
C ILE A 60 12.79 -4.60 7.96
N ASN A 61 13.69 -3.67 8.24
CA ASN A 61 15.12 -3.99 8.38
C ASN A 61 15.38 -4.63 9.75
N LEU A 62 15.65 -5.94 9.79
CA LEU A 62 15.89 -6.66 11.06
C LEU A 62 17.10 -6.12 11.83
N ASN A 63 18.13 -5.63 11.14
CA ASN A 63 19.32 -5.08 11.80
C ASN A 63 19.10 -3.65 12.34
N GLN A 64 18.01 -2.99 11.96
CA GLN A 64 17.68 -1.61 12.36
C GLN A 64 16.22 -1.46 12.83
N THR A 65 15.64 -2.52 13.38
CA THR A 65 14.25 -2.51 13.86
C THR A 65 14.16 -2.27 15.37
N ASN A 66 12.95 -2.00 15.85
CA ASN A 66 12.63 -1.87 17.26
C ASN A 66 11.50 -2.85 17.66
N PRO A 67 11.31 -3.12 18.97
CA PRO A 67 10.30 -4.08 19.42
C PRO A 67 8.88 -3.72 19.01
N ASP A 68 8.54 -2.44 18.90
CA ASP A 68 7.19 -2.01 18.55
C ASP A 68 6.89 -2.24 17.07
N GLU A 69 7.90 -2.10 16.21
CA GLU A 69 7.80 -2.42 14.78
C GLU A 69 7.59 -3.93 14.56
N LEU A 70 8.35 -4.80 15.24
CA LEU A 70 8.14 -6.25 15.14
C LEU A 70 6.80 -6.72 15.73
N LYS A 71 6.24 -6.02 16.73
CA LYS A 71 4.89 -6.32 17.27
C LYS A 71 3.77 -6.11 16.25
N THR A 72 3.99 -5.31 15.22
CA THR A 72 3.01 -5.14 14.14
C THR A 72 2.83 -6.42 13.30
N ILE A 73 3.82 -7.32 13.36
CA ILE A 73 3.77 -8.64 12.74
C ILE A 73 3.08 -9.59 13.71
N ILE A 74 1.76 -9.68 13.63
CA ILE A 74 0.92 -10.35 14.65
C ILE A 74 1.21 -11.85 14.85
N PHE A 75 1.82 -12.50 13.84
CA PHE A 75 2.17 -13.91 13.94
C PHE A 75 3.49 -14.14 14.71
N LEU A 76 4.18 -13.07 15.11
CA LEU A 76 5.31 -13.13 16.03
C LEU A 76 4.82 -12.97 17.46
N SER A 77 5.09 -13.98 18.28
CA SER A 77 4.83 -13.94 19.71
C SER A 77 5.79 -12.98 20.44
N PRO A 78 5.38 -12.43 21.59
CA PRO A 78 6.27 -11.62 22.43
C PRO A 78 7.58 -12.33 22.82
N LEU A 79 7.52 -13.67 22.98
CA LEU A 79 8.69 -14.49 23.28
C LEU A 79 9.67 -14.53 22.09
N GLN A 80 9.18 -14.77 20.87
CA GLN A 80 10.00 -14.74 19.65
C GLN A 80 10.66 -13.38 19.46
N ILE A 81 9.92 -12.28 19.66
CA ILE A 81 10.47 -10.92 19.57
C ILE A 81 11.60 -10.72 20.61
N SER A 82 11.39 -11.17 21.85
CA SER A 82 12.42 -11.09 22.91
C SER A 82 13.66 -11.93 22.58
N ASN A 83 13.47 -13.14 22.06
CA ASN A 83 14.55 -14.04 21.67
C ASN A 83 15.35 -13.46 20.50
N PHE A 84 14.68 -12.82 19.54
CA PHE A 84 15.32 -12.11 18.44
C PHE A 84 16.27 -11.02 18.95
N PHE A 85 15.79 -10.10 19.80
CA PHE A 85 16.67 -9.04 20.31
C PHE A 85 17.79 -9.56 21.22
N SER A 86 17.54 -10.67 21.93
CA SER A 86 18.58 -11.34 22.72
C SER A 86 19.67 -11.93 21.82
N TYR A 87 19.28 -12.58 20.72
CA TYR A 87 20.21 -13.11 19.73
C TYR A 87 21.08 -11.99 19.11
N ILE A 88 20.47 -10.88 18.69
CA ILE A 88 21.20 -9.72 18.13
C ILE A 88 22.19 -9.14 19.15
N LYS A 89 21.79 -9.06 20.42
CA LYS A 89 22.65 -8.55 21.50
C LYS A 89 23.87 -9.44 21.75
N GLU A 90 23.72 -10.74 21.59
CA GLU A 90 24.78 -11.73 21.84
C GLU A 90 25.69 -11.96 20.62
N ASN A 91 25.13 -11.97 19.42
CA ASN A 91 25.82 -12.37 18.18
C ASN A 91 26.12 -11.18 17.25
N GLY A 92 25.51 -10.02 17.48
CA GLY A 92 25.58 -8.86 16.59
C GLY A 92 24.52 -8.90 15.49
N ASN A 93 24.73 -8.10 14.45
CA ASN A 93 23.80 -7.99 13.32
C ASN A 93 23.73 -9.31 12.51
N LEU A 94 22.55 -9.63 12.00
CA LEU A 94 22.35 -10.76 11.10
C LEU A 94 23.10 -10.53 9.80
N ILE A 95 23.80 -11.56 9.33
CA ILE A 95 24.49 -11.58 8.03
C ILE A 95 23.56 -12.16 6.97
N ASN A 96 22.73 -13.14 7.35
CA ASN A 96 21.75 -13.77 6.47
C ASN A 96 20.39 -13.92 7.17
N VAL A 97 19.28 -13.69 6.45
CA VAL A 97 17.92 -13.82 7.00
C VAL A 97 17.67 -15.26 7.49
N LEU A 98 18.34 -16.25 6.91
CA LEU A 98 18.24 -17.64 7.36
C LEU A 98 18.76 -17.87 8.78
N GLU A 99 19.58 -16.97 9.34
CA GLU A 99 20.00 -17.03 10.75
C GLU A 99 18.83 -16.94 11.73
N LEU A 100 17.66 -16.44 11.29
CA LEU A 100 16.44 -16.48 12.08
C LEU A 100 16.11 -17.90 12.56
N GLN A 101 16.46 -18.94 11.80
CA GLN A 101 16.24 -20.34 12.21
C GLN A 101 17.11 -20.77 13.40
N SER A 102 18.17 -20.02 13.71
CA SER A 102 19.03 -20.26 14.88
C SER A 102 18.46 -19.61 16.16
N ILE A 103 17.41 -18.80 16.04
CA ILE A 103 16.79 -18.08 17.16
C ILE A 103 15.72 -18.99 17.76
N ASP A 104 15.76 -19.15 19.08
CA ASP A 104 14.78 -19.99 19.78
C ASP A 104 13.35 -19.50 19.55
N GLY A 105 12.46 -20.43 19.21
CA GLY A 105 11.07 -20.16 18.85
C GLY A 105 10.82 -19.80 17.38
N PHE A 106 11.84 -19.68 16.52
CA PHE A 106 11.65 -19.47 15.08
C PHE A 106 11.73 -20.81 14.34
N ASP A 107 10.58 -21.35 13.95
CA ASP A 107 10.49 -22.52 13.09
C ASP A 107 10.56 -22.16 11.60
N GLU A 108 10.72 -23.17 10.74
CA GLU A 108 10.83 -22.97 9.29
C GLU A 108 9.61 -22.22 8.72
N ARG A 109 8.40 -22.52 9.23
CA ARG A 109 7.16 -21.88 8.80
C ARG A 109 7.11 -20.41 9.18
N THR A 110 7.52 -20.08 10.41
CA THR A 110 7.59 -18.70 10.90
C THR A 110 8.58 -17.90 10.08
N VAL A 111 9.76 -18.47 9.79
CA VAL A 111 10.77 -17.81 8.98
C VAL A 111 10.23 -17.59 7.57
N GLN A 112 9.65 -18.61 6.92
CA GLN A 112 9.05 -18.49 5.59
C GLN A 112 7.95 -17.42 5.53
N ASN A 113 7.09 -17.36 6.54
CA ASN A 113 6.06 -16.31 6.65
C ASN A 113 6.65 -14.92 6.86
N LEU A 114 7.82 -14.82 7.50
CA LEU A 114 8.46 -13.54 7.79
C LEU A 114 9.23 -12.98 6.58
N LEU A 115 9.83 -13.84 5.76
CA LEU A 115 10.68 -13.47 4.61
C LEU A 115 10.08 -12.37 3.69
N PRO A 116 8.78 -12.38 3.33
CA PRO A 116 8.22 -11.37 2.43
C PRO A 116 8.14 -9.96 3.03
N PHE A 117 8.31 -9.83 4.35
CA PHE A 117 8.07 -8.59 5.09
C PHE A 117 9.32 -8.03 5.75
N VAL A 118 10.49 -8.68 5.56
CA VAL A 118 11.74 -8.31 6.24
C VAL A 118 12.93 -8.26 5.29
N THR A 119 13.94 -7.47 5.66
CA THR A 119 15.21 -7.34 4.93
C THR A 119 16.37 -7.21 5.91
N LEU A 120 17.59 -7.53 5.46
CA LEU A 120 18.84 -7.22 6.18
C LEU A 120 19.61 -6.08 5.52
N GLN A 121 19.26 -5.74 4.29
CA GLN A 121 19.86 -4.58 3.66
C GLN A 121 19.40 -3.36 4.42
N ASP A 122 20.37 -2.54 4.82
CA ASP A 122 20.08 -1.17 5.15
C ASP A 122 19.30 -0.59 3.97
N MET A 123 18.04 -0.28 4.21
CA MET A 123 17.34 0.78 3.48
C MET A 123 17.96 2.14 3.84
N GLY A 124 19.30 2.20 3.87
CA GLY A 124 20.13 3.39 3.96
C GLY A 124 20.05 4.23 2.69
N GLU A 125 19.03 4.01 1.85
CA GLU A 125 18.58 5.04 0.94
C GLU A 125 18.05 6.22 1.77
N TYR A 126 17.20 6.02 2.80
CA TYR A 126 16.55 7.15 3.49
C TYR A 126 17.51 8.20 4.09
N GLU A 127 18.67 7.80 4.62
CA GLU A 127 19.66 8.73 5.18
C GLU A 127 20.51 9.46 4.13
N LYS A 128 20.47 9.02 2.86
CA LYS A 128 21.17 9.64 1.73
C LYS A 128 20.23 10.16 0.63
N LEU A 129 18.93 10.19 0.87
CA LEU A 129 17.99 10.66 -0.14
C LEU A 129 18.17 12.16 -0.36
N SER A 130 18.60 12.51 -1.58
CA SER A 130 18.36 13.85 -2.08
C SER A 130 16.86 14.04 -2.26
N PHE A 131 16.36 15.27 -2.10
CA PHE A 131 14.98 15.64 -2.48
C PHE A 131 14.62 15.16 -3.89
N LYS A 132 15.62 15.07 -4.78
CA LYS A 132 15.49 14.55 -6.14
C LYS A 132 15.16 13.06 -6.19
N ASP A 133 15.80 12.25 -5.36
CA ASP A 133 15.60 10.79 -5.31
C ASP A 133 14.25 10.46 -4.69
N MET A 134 13.86 11.23 -3.66
CA MET A 134 12.51 11.18 -3.11
C MET A 134 11.49 11.44 -4.21
N MET A 135 11.62 12.53 -4.98
CA MET A 135 10.66 12.93 -6.00
C MET A 135 10.57 11.97 -7.21
N GLN A 136 11.64 11.22 -7.50
CA GLN A 136 11.64 10.19 -8.55
C GLN A 136 11.09 8.84 -8.10
N SER A 137 11.26 8.50 -6.81
CA SER A 137 10.98 7.17 -6.28
C SER A 137 9.63 7.07 -5.54
N GLY A 138 8.85 8.15 -5.48
CA GLY A 138 7.50 8.13 -4.91
C GLY A 138 6.47 7.40 -5.75
N GLU A 139 5.51 6.81 -5.06
CA GLU A 139 4.31 6.26 -5.64
C GLU A 139 3.35 7.41 -6.01
N ASN A 140 2.76 7.32 -7.20
CA ASN A 140 1.89 8.34 -7.77
C ASN A 140 0.52 7.72 -8.05
N ASP A 141 -0.49 8.16 -7.30
CA ASP A 141 -1.88 7.75 -7.45
C ASP A 141 -2.67 8.85 -8.17
N PHE A 142 -3.38 8.46 -9.23
CA PHE A 142 -4.19 9.38 -10.00
C PHE A 142 -5.63 8.88 -10.17
N LEU A 143 -6.59 9.71 -9.78
CA LEU A 143 -8.02 9.43 -9.87
C LEU A 143 -8.72 10.54 -10.66
N MET A 144 -9.48 10.16 -11.68
CA MET A 144 -10.42 11.04 -12.38
C MET A 144 -11.83 10.49 -12.27
N ARG A 145 -12.80 11.38 -12.01
CA ARG A 145 -14.22 11.07 -11.93
C ARG A 145 -15.01 12.09 -12.74
N PHE A 146 -15.79 11.58 -13.68
CA PHE A 146 -16.77 12.35 -14.43
C PHE A 146 -18.18 11.84 -14.09
N SER A 147 -19.12 12.74 -13.86
CA SER A 147 -20.52 12.38 -13.57
C SER A 147 -21.48 13.41 -14.14
N GLN A 148 -22.60 12.94 -14.69
CA GLN A 148 -23.66 13.78 -15.21
C GLN A 148 -25.01 13.08 -15.04
N ILE A 149 -26.04 13.85 -14.66
CA ILE A 149 -27.42 13.37 -14.62
C ILE A 149 -27.99 13.43 -16.05
N LEU A 150 -28.49 12.30 -16.55
CA LEU A 150 -29.02 12.19 -17.92
C LEU A 150 -30.35 12.94 -18.10
N GLU A 151 -31.14 13.05 -17.04
CA GLU A 151 -32.37 13.83 -17.05
C GLU A 151 -32.07 15.33 -17.03
N LYS A 152 -32.76 16.11 -17.86
CA LYS A 152 -32.62 17.57 -17.87
C LYS A 152 -33.18 18.17 -16.58
N GLN A 153 -32.28 18.60 -15.71
CA GLN A 153 -32.63 19.27 -14.46
C GLN A 153 -33.22 20.67 -14.72
N LYS A 154 -34.28 21.03 -13.98
CA LYS A 154 -35.01 22.30 -14.13
C LYS A 154 -34.12 23.55 -14.07
N GLY A 155 -33.05 23.53 -13.25
CA GLY A 155 -32.11 24.65 -13.12
C GLY A 155 -31.24 24.93 -14.36
N PHE A 156 -31.18 23.99 -15.31
CA PHE A 156 -30.48 24.11 -16.59
C PHE A 156 -31.46 24.21 -17.79
N THR A 157 -32.73 24.48 -17.51
CA THR A 157 -33.75 24.75 -18.54
C THR A 157 -34.00 26.25 -18.68
N ASP A 158 -34.52 26.67 -19.83
CA ASP A 158 -34.65 28.08 -20.22
C ASP A 158 -35.86 28.75 -19.52
N LEU A 159 -35.79 28.85 -18.20
CA LEU A 159 -36.79 29.50 -17.35
C LEU A 159 -36.40 30.97 -17.09
N PRO A 160 -37.36 31.91 -17.07
CA PRO A 160 -37.09 33.30 -16.70
C PRO A 160 -36.77 33.41 -15.20
N GLY A 161 -35.50 33.63 -14.85
CA GLY A 161 -35.04 33.76 -13.46
C GLY A 161 -33.65 33.15 -13.22
N ASN A 162 -33.43 32.66 -11.99
CA ASN A 162 -32.18 32.02 -11.53
C ASN A 162 -31.91 30.71 -12.28
N ARG A 163 -31.16 30.80 -13.39
CA ARG A 163 -30.61 29.66 -14.12
C ARG A 163 -29.13 29.46 -13.74
N TYR A 164 -28.66 28.22 -13.78
CA TYR A 164 -27.21 27.97 -13.76
C TYR A 164 -26.60 28.36 -15.12
N LEU A 165 -25.49 29.09 -15.08
CA LEU A 165 -24.76 29.50 -16.28
C LEU A 165 -23.72 28.45 -16.69
N GLY A 166 -23.23 27.64 -15.74
CA GLY A 166 -22.28 26.57 -15.97
C GLY A 166 -22.89 25.29 -16.55
N SER A 167 -22.05 24.28 -16.75
CA SER A 167 -22.45 22.96 -17.27
C SER A 167 -23.02 22.05 -16.17
N ALA A 168 -23.94 21.13 -16.52
CA ALA A 168 -24.49 20.14 -15.59
C ALA A 168 -23.53 18.98 -15.24
N GLU A 169 -22.34 18.98 -15.84
CA GLU A 169 -21.30 17.98 -15.63
C GLU A 169 -20.54 18.26 -14.33
N ARG A 170 -20.27 17.20 -13.57
CA ARG A 170 -19.37 17.21 -12.42
C ARG A 170 -18.07 16.54 -12.78
N PHE A 171 -16.95 17.18 -12.43
CA PHE A 171 -15.62 16.64 -12.67
C PHE A 171 -14.80 16.73 -11.39
N GLN A 172 -14.17 15.62 -11.04
CA GLN A 172 -13.23 15.55 -9.93
C GLN A 172 -11.95 14.89 -10.42
N SER A 173 -10.81 15.50 -10.11
CA SER A 173 -9.48 14.96 -10.35
C SER A 173 -8.70 15.01 -9.06
N ARG A 174 -8.10 13.90 -8.65
CA ARG A 174 -7.25 13.81 -7.47
C ARG A 174 -5.93 13.17 -7.85
N TYR A 175 -4.86 13.89 -7.56
CA TYR A 175 -3.50 13.37 -7.62
C TYR A 175 -3.00 13.21 -6.19
N ARG A 176 -2.43 12.05 -5.86
CA ARG A 176 -1.78 11.78 -4.59
C ARG A 176 -0.37 11.26 -4.87
N TYR A 177 0.55 11.75 -4.07
CA TYR A 177 1.93 11.37 -4.07
C TYR A 177 2.27 10.85 -2.68
N HIS A 178 2.89 9.68 -2.59
CA HIS A 178 3.43 9.17 -1.33
C HIS A 178 4.79 8.54 -1.52
N TYR A 179 5.66 8.77 -0.55
CA TYR A 179 6.98 8.16 -0.50
C TYR A 179 7.18 7.49 0.86
N GLY A 180 7.09 6.16 0.87
CA GLY A 180 7.13 5.34 2.10
C GLY A 180 6.11 5.83 3.14
N THR A 181 6.57 5.99 4.38
CA THR A 181 5.79 6.52 5.51
C THR A 181 6.10 7.99 5.85
N ILE A 182 6.99 8.65 5.12
CA ILE A 182 7.59 9.94 5.52
C ILE A 182 7.04 11.16 4.79
N LEU A 183 6.53 11.01 3.57
CA LEU A 183 6.01 12.13 2.78
C LEU A 183 4.74 11.74 2.05
N SER A 184 3.69 12.54 2.23
CA SER A 184 2.44 12.43 1.48
C SER A 184 1.95 13.80 1.04
N ALA A 185 1.61 13.96 -0.22
CA ALA A 185 1.01 15.17 -0.77
C ALA A 185 -0.20 14.80 -1.65
N ALA A 186 -1.24 15.62 -1.65
CA ALA A 186 -2.38 15.41 -2.53
C ALA A 186 -2.92 16.74 -3.07
N ILE A 187 -3.31 16.74 -4.34
CA ILE A 187 -3.98 17.85 -5.01
C ILE A 187 -5.32 17.34 -5.49
N THR A 188 -6.40 18.03 -5.12
CA THR A 188 -7.76 17.72 -5.59
C THR A 188 -8.30 18.93 -6.34
N LEU A 189 -8.82 18.69 -7.54
CA LEU A 189 -9.51 19.65 -8.39
C LEU A 189 -10.95 19.17 -8.54
N ASP A 190 -11.88 19.95 -8.01
CA ASP A 190 -13.31 19.67 -8.10
C ASP A 190 -13.97 20.79 -8.92
N LYS A 191 -14.86 20.39 -9.83
CA LYS A 191 -15.76 21.28 -10.57
C LYS A 191 -17.19 20.82 -10.31
N ASP A 192 -17.97 21.70 -9.70
CA ASP A 192 -19.38 21.44 -9.43
C ASP A 192 -20.27 21.71 -10.65
N ALA A 193 -21.45 21.12 -10.63
CA ALA A 193 -22.45 21.35 -11.67
C ALA A 193 -23.03 22.76 -11.52
N GLY A 194 -22.93 23.56 -12.60
CA GLY A 194 -23.45 24.92 -12.65
C GLY A 194 -22.47 26.03 -12.29
N GLU A 195 -21.23 25.69 -11.90
CA GLU A 195 -20.06 26.61 -11.82
C GLU A 195 -19.45 26.92 -13.20
#